data_AF-A0A329XL77-F1
#
_entry.id   AF-A0A329XL77-F1
#
_cell.length_a   1.000
_cell.length_b   1.000
_cell.length_c   1.000
_cell.angle_alpha   90.00
_cell.angle_beta   90.00
_cell.angle_gamma   90.00
#
_symmetry.space_group_name_H-M   'P 1'
#
loop_
_entity.id
_entity.type
_entity.pdbx_description
1 polymer ?
#
loop_
_entity_poly.entity_id
_entity_poly.type
_entity_poly.pdbx_seq_one_letter_code
_entity_poly.pdbx_strand_id
1 'polypeptide(L)'
;MSFLLQAGESAQLPHTPAGQVMFVFKCERGSVCAFWEPGTGRNCVALLDFEDLSDAAATAPEGTPVLLELWARRWREHDDGVDASLEPAFFDARHDAMPEGIAYPHDFDFALQTKVGGLPYWTANGTVAFRYSGGTVLTEGGDWHLVLQLDTALKVVDPIGAVQAYADSHPVGPAREGAAEVYPEDGSVEIANFCLDGIGYVLVDGSAQSPEPVFLINR
;
A
#
# COMPACT_ATOMS: atom_id res chain seq x y z
N MET A 1 -4.36 14.71 5.24
CA MET A 1 -5.01 13.49 4.76
C MET A 1 -4.44 13.16 3.41
N SER A 2 -3.38 12.34 3.42
CA SER A 2 -2.79 11.81 2.20
C SER A 2 -3.44 10.45 1.98
N PHE A 3 -3.99 10.23 0.80
CA PHE A 3 -4.64 8.98 0.46
C PHE A 3 -3.71 8.16 -0.40
N LEU A 4 -3.33 6.98 0.09
CA LEU A 4 -2.41 6.13 -0.66
C LEU A 4 -3.07 5.52 -1.89
N LEU A 5 -4.34 5.13 -1.77
CA LEU A 5 -5.09 4.46 -2.82
C LEU A 5 -6.58 4.37 -2.46
N GLN A 6 -7.46 4.54 -3.46
CA GLN A 6 -8.84 4.07 -3.45
C GLN A 6 -9.05 3.09 -4.61
N ALA A 7 -9.78 1.99 -4.38
CA ALA A 7 -10.06 0.95 -5.37
C ALA A 7 -11.54 0.48 -5.32
N GLY A 8 -12.25 0.64 -6.44
CA GLY A 8 -13.66 0.26 -6.74
C GLY A 8 -14.22 1.13 -7.90
N GLU A 9 -15.21 0.83 -8.76
CA GLU A 9 -16.16 -0.28 -9.02
C GLU A 9 -15.61 -1.34 -10.02
N SER A 10 -14.51 -1.05 -10.71
CA SER A 10 -13.80 -1.96 -11.66
C SER A 10 -12.44 -2.48 -11.16
N ALA A 11 -12.04 -2.06 -9.97
CA ALA A 11 -10.79 -2.44 -9.30
C ALA A 11 -11.13 -3.27 -8.05
N GLN A 12 -11.67 -4.47 -8.26
CA GLN A 12 -12.05 -5.35 -7.16
C GLN A 12 -10.80 -5.71 -6.34
N LEU A 13 -10.85 -5.46 -5.04
CA LEU A 13 -9.83 -5.90 -4.11
C LEU A 13 -10.11 -7.36 -3.75
N PRO A 14 -9.11 -8.26 -3.85
CA PRO A 14 -9.26 -9.64 -3.46
C PRO A 14 -9.33 -9.71 -1.93
N HIS A 15 -10.01 -10.73 -1.43
CA HIS A 15 -10.15 -11.00 0.00
C HIS A 15 -10.85 -9.89 0.82
N THR A 16 -11.55 -8.95 0.17
CA THR A 16 -12.46 -7.98 0.82
C THR A 16 -13.90 -8.22 0.39
N PRO A 17 -14.91 -7.82 1.19
CA PRO A 17 -16.31 -7.87 0.77
C PRO A 17 -16.58 -7.08 -0.52
N ALA A 18 -17.50 -7.57 -1.34
CA ALA A 18 -17.89 -6.88 -2.58
C ALA A 18 -18.60 -5.55 -2.27
N GLY A 19 -18.41 -4.54 -3.14
CA GLY A 19 -19.05 -3.22 -3.01
C GLY A 19 -18.37 -2.28 -2.01
N GLN A 20 -17.26 -2.70 -1.42
CA GLN A 20 -16.48 -1.89 -0.49
C GLN A 20 -15.23 -1.29 -1.13
N VAL A 21 -14.82 -0.13 -0.61
CA VAL A 21 -13.58 0.56 -0.93
C VAL A 21 -12.67 0.52 0.27
N MET A 22 -11.41 0.14 0.03
CA MET A 22 -10.38 0.15 1.05
C MET A 22 -9.69 1.52 1.14
N PHE A 23 -9.69 2.08 2.34
CA PHE A 23 -8.99 3.29 2.71
C PHE A 23 -7.72 2.93 3.47
N VAL A 24 -6.57 3.13 2.83
CA VAL A 24 -5.27 2.98 3.48
C VAL A 24 -4.74 4.34 3.89
N PHE A 25 -4.74 4.60 5.19
CA PHE A 25 -4.22 5.82 5.79
C PHE A 25 -2.84 5.58 6.36
N LYS A 26 -1.90 6.46 6.04
CA LYS A 26 -0.59 6.54 6.68
C LYS A 26 -0.36 7.95 7.19
N CYS A 27 0.13 8.07 8.42
CA CYS A 27 0.52 9.38 8.95
C CYS A 27 1.85 9.76 8.30
N GLU A 28 1.84 10.56 7.24
CA GLU A 28 3.08 10.93 6.54
C GLU A 28 3.35 12.43 6.45
N ARG A 29 4.64 12.72 6.56
CA ARG A 29 5.36 13.88 6.03
C ARG A 29 6.56 13.28 5.26
N GLY A 30 7.12 13.97 4.28
CA GLY A 30 8.34 13.51 3.59
C GLY A 30 9.50 13.17 4.55
N SER A 31 9.51 13.75 5.76
CA SER A 31 10.30 13.28 6.90
C SER A 31 9.57 12.17 7.65
N VAL A 32 10.06 10.93 7.49
CA VAL A 32 9.70 9.70 8.22
C VAL A 32 8.86 9.93 9.49
N CYS A 33 7.65 9.38 9.53
CA CYS A 33 6.82 9.41 10.73
C CYS A 33 7.34 8.43 11.79
N ALA A 34 7.83 8.96 12.91
CA ALA A 34 8.45 8.16 13.98
C ALA A 34 7.46 7.35 14.85
N PHE A 35 6.14 7.42 14.59
CA PHE A 35 5.11 6.89 15.49
C PHE A 35 4.23 5.86 14.78
N TRP A 36 4.76 4.65 14.62
CA TRP A 36 4.08 3.50 14.01
C TRP A 36 3.19 2.77 15.05
N GLU A 37 1.88 3.04 15.04
CA GLU A 37 0.91 2.41 15.96
C GLU A 37 -0.49 2.22 15.32
N PRO A 38 -0.75 1.09 14.63
CA PRO A 38 -2.04 0.83 13.95
C PRO A 38 -3.24 0.86 14.90
N GLY A 39 -3.08 0.38 16.13
CA GLY A 39 -4.14 0.37 17.15
C GLY A 39 -4.57 1.75 17.66
N THR A 40 -3.84 2.82 17.35
CA THR A 40 -4.17 4.20 17.75
C THR A 40 -4.61 5.07 16.56
N GLY A 41 -4.87 4.46 15.39
CA GLY A 41 -5.27 5.14 14.16
C GLY A 41 -4.11 5.61 13.28
N ARG A 42 -2.88 5.18 13.56
CA ARG A 42 -1.69 5.48 12.75
C ARG A 42 -1.37 4.27 11.87
N ASN A 43 -1.53 4.36 10.55
CA ASN A 43 -1.51 3.21 9.63
C ASN A 43 -2.82 2.40 9.71
N CYS A 44 -3.92 3.10 9.43
CA CYS A 44 -5.26 2.53 9.50
C CYS A 44 -5.67 1.99 8.14
N VAL A 45 -6.34 0.83 8.14
CA VAL A 45 -7.15 0.39 7.01
C VAL A 45 -8.60 0.45 7.43
N ALA A 46 -9.43 1.11 6.62
CA ALA A 46 -10.88 1.08 6.76
C ALA A 46 -11.50 0.53 5.49
N LEU A 47 -12.54 -0.28 5.63
CA LEU A 47 -13.41 -0.68 4.53
C LEU A 47 -14.69 0.15 4.65
N LEU A 48 -15.01 0.91 3.60
CA LEU A 48 -16.22 1.73 3.53
C LEU A 48 -17.08 1.25 2.36
N ASP A 49 -18.39 1.43 2.44
CA ASP A 49 -19.26 1.13 1.31
C ASP A 49 -19.07 2.19 0.22
N PHE A 50 -19.04 1.78 -1.05
CA PHE A 50 -18.78 2.71 -2.17
C PHE A 50 -19.79 3.87 -2.21
N GLU A 51 -21.03 3.62 -1.76
CA GLU A 51 -22.09 4.63 -1.70
C GLU A 51 -21.85 5.74 -0.67
N ASP A 52 -20.95 5.51 0.30
CA ASP A 52 -20.57 6.52 1.29
C ASP A 52 -19.49 7.49 0.76
N LEU A 53 -19.00 7.27 -0.46
CA LEU A 53 -17.96 8.11 -1.06
C LEU A 53 -18.53 9.36 -1.73
N SER A 54 -17.74 10.42 -1.70
CA SER A 54 -17.99 11.63 -2.47
C SER A 54 -16.98 11.77 -3.62
N ASP A 55 -17.38 12.39 -4.71
CA ASP A 55 -16.50 12.70 -5.86
C ASP A 55 -15.43 13.76 -5.56
N ALA A 56 -15.47 14.36 -4.37
CA ALA A 56 -14.53 15.39 -3.96
C ALA A 56 -13.46 14.82 -3.02
N ALA A 57 -12.21 15.22 -3.26
CA ALA A 57 -11.12 14.93 -2.34
C ALA A 57 -11.40 15.52 -0.95
N ALA A 58 -10.98 14.83 0.09
CA ALA A 58 -11.19 15.34 1.45
C ALA A 58 -10.33 16.58 1.70
N THR A 59 -10.94 17.63 2.28
CA THR A 59 -10.21 18.86 2.62
C THR A 59 -9.09 18.57 3.61
N ALA A 60 -7.84 18.86 3.22
CA ALA A 60 -6.70 18.73 4.11
C ALA A 60 -6.90 19.56 5.40
N PRO A 61 -6.54 19.03 6.59
CA PRO A 61 -6.53 19.81 7.80
C PRO A 61 -5.61 21.02 7.67
N GLU A 62 -6.03 22.17 8.19
CA GLU A 62 -5.24 23.41 8.12
C GLU A 62 -3.83 23.20 8.69
N GLY A 63 -2.82 23.71 7.99
CA GLY A 63 -1.42 23.66 8.44
C GLY A 63 -0.73 22.29 8.34
N THR A 64 -1.42 21.26 7.85
CA THR A 64 -0.85 19.90 7.74
C THR A 64 -0.58 19.55 6.28
N PRO A 65 0.68 19.27 5.88
CA PRO A 65 1.00 18.76 4.56
C PRO A 65 0.46 17.33 4.38
N VAL A 66 -0.01 17.03 3.18
CA VAL A 66 -0.72 15.80 2.80
C VAL A 66 -0.35 15.52 1.34
N LEU A 67 -0.04 14.28 0.98
CA LEU A 67 0.24 13.92 -0.41
C LEU A 67 -1.07 13.89 -1.21
N LEU A 68 -0.93 13.81 -2.53
CA LEU A 68 -2.08 13.83 -3.43
C LEU A 68 -3.01 12.64 -3.17
N GLU A 69 -4.31 12.89 -3.28
CA GLU A 69 -5.30 11.82 -3.33
C GLU A 69 -5.29 11.19 -4.72
N LEU A 70 -4.98 9.89 -4.79
CA LEU A 70 -4.97 9.14 -6.04
C LEU A 70 -6.06 8.06 -6.06
N TRP A 71 -6.67 7.89 -7.23
CA TRP A 71 -7.68 6.87 -7.48
C TRP A 71 -7.18 5.85 -8.49
N ALA A 72 -7.15 4.57 -8.13
CA ALA A 72 -6.88 3.49 -9.08
C ALA A 72 -8.18 3.03 -9.74
N ARG A 73 -8.31 3.33 -11.03
CA ARG A 73 -9.50 2.95 -11.81
C ARG A 73 -9.47 1.50 -12.29
N ARG A 74 -8.27 0.94 -12.52
CA ARG A 74 -8.08 -0.41 -13.03
C ARG A 74 -6.69 -0.93 -12.67
N TRP A 75 -6.60 -2.25 -12.59
CA TRP A 75 -5.33 -2.97 -12.47
C TRP A 75 -5.01 -3.67 -13.78
N ARG A 76 -3.72 -3.78 -14.10
CA ARG A 76 -3.26 -4.66 -15.17
C ARG A 76 -3.12 -6.06 -14.59
N GLU A 77 -3.79 -7.04 -15.18
CA GLU A 77 -3.60 -8.44 -14.81
C GLU A 77 -2.14 -8.85 -15.00
N HIS A 78 -1.60 -9.56 -14.01
CA HIS A 78 -0.24 -10.07 -14.01
C HIS A 78 -0.20 -11.40 -13.26
N ASP A 79 0.51 -12.37 -13.81
CA ASP A 79 0.76 -13.66 -13.17
C ASP A 79 2.11 -13.60 -12.44
N ASP A 80 2.14 -13.93 -11.14
CA ASP A 80 3.39 -14.00 -10.38
C ASP A 80 4.26 -15.20 -10.82
N GLY A 81 3.73 -16.12 -11.62
CA GLY A 81 4.50 -17.23 -12.19
C GLY A 81 4.88 -18.31 -11.19
N VAL A 82 4.17 -18.35 -10.05
CA VAL A 82 4.38 -19.28 -8.95
C VAL A 82 3.16 -20.20 -8.82
N ASP A 83 3.41 -21.50 -8.60
CA ASP A 83 2.34 -22.46 -8.36
C ASP A 83 1.55 -22.10 -7.09
N ALA A 84 0.22 -22.08 -7.19
CA ALA A 84 -0.66 -21.69 -6.07
C ALA A 84 -0.47 -22.56 -4.82
N SER A 85 0.01 -23.80 -4.94
CA SER A 85 0.33 -24.64 -3.78
C SER A 85 1.49 -24.12 -2.94
N LEU A 86 2.30 -23.20 -3.47
CA LEU A 86 3.40 -22.55 -2.78
C LEU A 86 3.00 -21.24 -2.09
N GLU A 87 1.82 -20.69 -2.34
CA GLU A 87 1.35 -19.43 -1.76
C GLU A 87 1.54 -19.37 -0.23
N PRO A 88 1.17 -20.41 0.56
CA PRO A 88 1.36 -20.37 2.02
C PRO A 88 2.82 -20.22 2.45
N ALA A 89 3.78 -20.65 1.61
CA ALA A 89 5.20 -20.53 1.92
C ALA A 89 5.70 -19.08 1.86
N PHE A 90 5.00 -18.17 1.19
CA PHE A 90 5.34 -16.75 1.15
C PHE A 90 4.98 -16.01 2.44
N PHE A 91 4.24 -16.66 3.34
CA PHE A 91 3.79 -16.08 4.59
C PHE A 91 4.43 -16.74 5.81
N ASP A 92 5.43 -17.62 5.66
CA ASP A 92 6.12 -18.18 6.81
C ASP A 92 7.61 -18.42 6.56
N ALA A 93 8.28 -19.07 7.51
CA ALA A 93 9.71 -19.36 7.46
C ALA A 93 10.15 -20.22 6.26
N ARG A 94 9.22 -20.82 5.51
CA ARG A 94 9.54 -21.55 4.29
C ARG A 94 10.00 -20.61 3.17
N HIS A 95 9.61 -19.33 3.18
CA HIS A 95 10.00 -18.34 2.16
C HIS A 95 11.52 -18.26 2.01
N ASP A 96 12.24 -18.13 3.13
CA ASP A 96 13.69 -18.01 3.18
C ASP A 96 14.44 -19.24 2.62
N ALA A 97 13.76 -20.39 2.53
CA ALA A 97 14.33 -21.64 2.02
C ALA A 97 13.98 -21.90 0.55
N MET A 98 13.15 -21.06 -0.08
CA MET A 98 12.76 -21.22 -1.48
C MET A 98 13.92 -20.87 -2.43
N PRO A 99 13.97 -21.48 -3.63
CA PRO A 99 14.87 -21.03 -4.69
C PRO A 99 14.65 -19.54 -4.98
N GLU A 100 15.73 -18.78 -5.22
CA GLU A 100 15.68 -17.32 -5.42
C GLU A 100 14.69 -16.89 -6.50
N GLY A 101 14.69 -17.56 -7.66
CA GLY A 101 13.74 -17.26 -8.75
C GLY A 101 12.27 -17.60 -8.45
N ILE A 102 11.98 -18.27 -7.32
CA ILE A 102 10.62 -18.48 -6.81
C ILE A 102 10.34 -17.49 -5.68
N ALA A 103 11.26 -17.29 -4.74
CA ALA A 103 11.13 -16.33 -3.64
C ALA A 103 10.98 -14.88 -4.14
N TYR A 104 11.59 -14.58 -5.30
CA TYR A 104 11.65 -13.27 -5.94
C TYR A 104 11.34 -13.39 -7.46
N PRO A 105 10.09 -13.67 -7.86
CA PRO A 105 9.78 -14.10 -9.24
C PRO A 105 9.98 -13.03 -10.33
N HIS A 106 10.31 -11.78 -9.98
CA HIS A 106 10.45 -10.67 -10.93
C HIS A 106 11.65 -9.75 -10.66
N ASP A 107 12.71 -10.22 -9.98
CA ASP A 107 14.01 -9.53 -9.87
C ASP A 107 13.93 -7.99 -9.63
N PHE A 108 13.30 -7.56 -8.53
CA PHE A 108 13.09 -6.14 -8.19
C PHE A 108 12.43 -5.28 -9.29
N ASP A 109 11.55 -5.84 -10.12
CA ASP A 109 10.75 -5.04 -11.06
C ASP A 109 9.85 -4.04 -10.30
N PHE A 110 10.31 -2.79 -10.24
CA PHE A 110 9.59 -1.67 -9.62
C PHE A 110 8.19 -1.45 -10.19
N ALA A 111 7.93 -1.85 -11.44
CA ALA A 111 6.59 -1.74 -12.02
C ALA A 111 5.56 -2.69 -11.39
N LEU A 112 6.02 -3.69 -10.62
CA LEU A 112 5.19 -4.68 -9.94
C LEU A 112 5.21 -4.52 -8.41
N GLN A 113 5.94 -3.53 -7.87
CA GLN A 113 6.02 -3.30 -6.42
C GLN A 113 4.75 -2.68 -5.85
N THR A 114 3.95 -1.98 -6.65
CA THR A 114 2.57 -1.64 -6.27
C THR A 114 1.59 -2.55 -6.99
N LYS A 115 0.86 -3.38 -6.23
CA LYS A 115 -0.08 -4.34 -6.78
C LYS A 115 -1.20 -4.70 -5.81
N VAL A 116 -2.28 -5.22 -6.37
CA VAL A 116 -3.43 -5.75 -5.64
C VAL A 116 -3.44 -7.27 -5.78
N GLY A 117 -3.51 -7.97 -4.64
CA GLY A 117 -3.43 -9.44 -4.61
C GLY A 117 -2.08 -10.01 -5.03
N GLY A 118 -2.08 -11.32 -5.27
CA GLY A 118 -0.88 -12.09 -5.60
C GLY A 118 -0.01 -12.36 -4.39
N LEU A 119 1.28 -12.61 -4.62
CA LEU A 119 2.28 -12.94 -3.61
C LEU A 119 3.06 -11.70 -3.17
N PRO A 120 3.34 -11.51 -1.87
CA PRO A 120 4.12 -10.37 -1.41
C PRO A 120 5.56 -10.40 -1.95
N TYR A 121 6.07 -9.25 -2.37
CA TYR A 121 7.49 -9.07 -2.67
C TYR A 121 8.17 -8.51 -1.44
N TRP A 122 8.63 -9.40 -0.57
CA TRP A 122 9.28 -9.00 0.67
C TRP A 122 10.56 -8.20 0.42
N THR A 123 10.78 -7.21 1.28
CA THR A 123 12.07 -6.52 1.38
C THR A 123 13.14 -7.47 1.96
N ALA A 124 14.37 -6.98 2.15
CA ALA A 124 15.47 -7.77 2.71
C ALA A 124 15.17 -8.35 4.11
N ASN A 125 14.20 -7.78 4.82
CA ASN A 125 13.75 -8.28 6.11
C ASN A 125 12.81 -9.50 6.03
N GLY A 126 12.39 -9.92 4.84
CA GLY A 126 11.60 -11.14 4.64
C GLY A 126 10.30 -11.18 5.45
N THR A 127 9.91 -12.39 5.83
CA THR A 127 8.71 -12.66 6.65
C THR A 127 8.93 -12.47 8.16
N VAL A 128 10.13 -12.11 8.60
CA VAL A 128 10.50 -12.10 10.03
C VAL A 128 10.28 -10.75 10.73
N ALA A 129 10.00 -9.67 9.99
CA ALA A 129 9.83 -8.32 10.54
C ALA A 129 8.49 -8.06 11.27
N PHE A 130 7.53 -8.99 11.28
CA PHE A 130 6.13 -8.71 11.68
C PHE A 130 5.85 -8.58 13.19
N ARG A 131 6.79 -8.09 14.00
CA ARG A 131 6.58 -7.89 15.45
C ARG A 131 6.00 -6.50 15.74
N TYR A 132 4.69 -6.40 15.98
CA TYR A 132 4.04 -5.15 16.41
C TYR A 132 4.14 -4.93 17.92
N SER A 133 4.32 -3.67 18.33
CA SER A 133 4.23 -3.23 19.73
C SER A 133 2.76 -3.19 20.19
N GLY A 134 2.22 -4.37 20.48
CA GLY A 134 0.83 -4.57 20.91
C GLY A 134 0.35 -6.02 20.81
N GLY A 135 1.06 -6.85 20.05
CA GLY A 135 0.77 -8.27 19.83
C GLY A 135 1.49 -8.76 18.56
N THR A 136 1.75 -10.06 18.48
CA THR A 136 2.42 -10.65 17.31
C THR A 136 1.42 -10.78 16.17
N VAL A 137 1.65 -10.10 15.04
CA VAL A 137 1.08 -10.53 13.76
C VAL A 137 2.11 -11.48 13.17
N LEU A 138 2.06 -12.74 13.58
CA LEU A 138 2.81 -13.74 12.86
C LEU A 138 2.06 -13.99 11.57
N THR A 139 2.72 -13.80 10.43
CA THR A 139 2.31 -14.55 9.24
C THR A 139 2.48 -16.07 9.50
N GLU A 140 3.23 -16.47 10.53
CA GLU A 140 3.24 -17.85 11.06
C GLU A 140 1.93 -18.20 11.78
N GLY A 141 1.16 -19.14 11.21
CA GLY A 141 0.03 -19.78 11.89
C GLY A 141 -1.36 -19.21 11.59
N GLY A 142 -1.51 -18.42 10.52
CA GLY A 142 -2.81 -17.99 9.96
C GLY A 142 -2.95 -18.34 8.48
N ASP A 143 -4.10 -18.02 7.89
CA ASP A 143 -4.38 -18.16 6.44
C ASP A 143 -4.21 -16.78 5.79
N TRP A 144 -2.96 -16.33 5.72
CA TRP A 144 -2.63 -14.97 5.32
C TRP A 144 -2.64 -14.78 3.81
N HIS A 145 -3.26 -13.68 3.36
CA HIS A 145 -3.27 -13.27 1.97
C HIS A 145 -2.91 -11.80 1.82
N LEU A 146 -2.26 -11.47 0.71
CA LEU A 146 -2.01 -10.09 0.30
C LEU A 146 -3.28 -9.47 -0.29
N VAL A 147 -3.68 -8.32 0.22
CA VAL A 147 -4.74 -7.50 -0.38
C VAL A 147 -4.10 -6.44 -1.27
N LEU A 148 -3.10 -5.74 -0.76
CA LEU A 148 -2.43 -4.64 -1.45
C LEU A 148 -0.96 -4.53 -1.04
N GLN A 149 -0.10 -4.26 -2.00
CA GLN A 149 1.28 -3.85 -1.79
C GLN A 149 1.46 -2.45 -2.40
N LEU A 150 2.17 -1.58 -1.68
CA LEU A 150 2.42 -0.19 -2.07
C LEU A 150 3.90 0.12 -2.01
N ASP A 151 4.44 0.57 -3.14
CA ASP A 151 5.73 1.23 -3.22
C ASP A 151 5.56 2.74 -2.97
N THR A 152 6.68 3.44 -2.87
CA THR A 152 6.78 4.87 -2.57
C THR A 152 6.21 5.78 -3.65
N ALA A 153 6.19 5.35 -4.92
CA ALA A 153 5.70 6.14 -6.05
C ALA A 153 4.89 5.32 -7.05
N LEU A 154 3.97 5.97 -7.77
CA LEU A 154 3.14 5.36 -8.81
C LEU A 154 3.31 6.07 -10.14
N LYS A 155 3.42 5.28 -11.21
CA LYS A 155 3.23 5.79 -12.57
C LYS A 155 1.77 6.18 -12.78
N VAL A 156 1.55 7.40 -13.25
CA VAL A 156 0.20 7.93 -13.49
C VAL A 156 -0.14 7.87 -14.98
N VAL A 157 -1.42 7.66 -15.27
CA VAL A 157 -1.93 7.66 -16.66
C VAL A 157 -2.26 9.06 -17.16
N ASP A 158 -2.49 9.99 -16.23
CA ASP A 158 -2.75 11.39 -16.56
C ASP A 158 -1.46 12.07 -17.05
N PRO A 159 -1.55 13.08 -17.93
CA PRO A 159 -0.37 13.81 -18.39
C PRO A 159 0.40 14.40 -17.20
N ILE A 160 1.68 14.06 -17.06
CA ILE A 160 2.47 14.41 -15.86
C ILE A 160 2.51 15.92 -15.59
N GLY A 161 2.48 16.76 -16.63
CA GLY A 161 2.40 18.22 -16.48
C GLY A 161 1.08 18.70 -15.89
N ALA A 162 -0.03 17.99 -16.11
CA ALA A 162 -1.32 18.28 -15.48
C ALA A 162 -1.31 17.87 -14.00
N VAL A 163 -0.69 16.74 -13.68
CA VAL A 163 -0.49 16.30 -12.28
C VAL A 163 0.39 17.29 -11.52
N GLN A 164 1.50 17.75 -12.11
CA GLN A 164 2.35 18.80 -11.54
C GLN A 164 1.58 20.10 -11.30
N ALA A 165 0.80 20.57 -12.29
CA ALA A 165 -0.01 21.78 -12.14
C ALA A 165 -1.07 21.64 -11.04
N TYR A 166 -1.66 20.46 -10.89
CA TYR A 166 -2.58 20.16 -9.80
C TYR A 166 -1.88 20.22 -8.44
N ALA A 167 -0.72 19.56 -8.30
CA ALA A 167 0.10 19.59 -7.09
C ALA A 167 0.50 21.03 -6.70
N ASP A 168 0.92 21.84 -7.68
CA ASP A 168 1.32 23.23 -7.46
C ASP A 168 0.15 24.15 -7.08
N SER A 169 -1.06 23.86 -7.55
CA SER A 169 -2.27 24.64 -7.23
C SER A 169 -2.93 24.23 -5.91
N HIS A 170 -2.54 23.09 -5.36
CA HIS A 170 -2.97 22.58 -4.06
C HIS A 170 -1.76 22.41 -3.14
N PRO A 171 -1.01 23.50 -2.83
CA PRO A 171 0.15 23.40 -1.96
C PRO A 171 -0.33 22.95 -0.59
N VAL A 172 -0.01 21.72 -0.25
CA VAL A 172 -0.49 21.16 1.00
C VAL A 172 0.47 21.53 2.11
N GLY A 173 0.06 22.47 2.95
CA GLY A 173 0.80 22.91 4.14
C GLY A 173 1.70 24.14 3.93
N PRO A 174 2.14 24.79 5.04
CA PRO A 174 2.86 26.06 5.02
C PRO A 174 4.33 25.96 4.57
N ALA A 175 4.84 24.74 4.36
CA ALA A 175 6.12 24.48 3.76
C ALA A 175 5.90 23.42 2.67
N ARG A 176 6.42 23.64 1.46
CA ARG A 176 6.54 22.59 0.42
C ARG A 176 7.30 21.34 0.90
N GLU A 177 7.91 21.41 2.08
CA GLU A 177 8.57 20.32 2.78
C GLU A 177 7.55 19.24 3.18
N GLY A 178 7.50 18.16 2.39
CA GLY A 178 6.60 17.02 2.60
C GLY A 178 5.30 17.04 1.78
N ALA A 179 5.20 17.88 0.75
CA ALA A 179 4.18 17.72 -0.29
C ALA A 179 4.60 16.62 -1.28
N ALA A 180 3.63 16.02 -1.99
CA ALA A 180 3.91 14.96 -2.97
C ALA A 180 4.93 15.43 -4.01
N GLU A 181 6.02 14.69 -4.15
CA GLU A 181 6.95 14.87 -5.26
C GLU A 181 6.36 14.29 -6.55
N VAL A 182 6.45 15.05 -7.63
CA VAL A 182 6.16 14.56 -8.98
C VAL A 182 7.51 14.34 -9.65
N TYR A 183 7.67 13.20 -10.30
CA TYR A 183 8.89 12.78 -11.01
C TYR A 183 8.63 12.81 -12.52
N PRO A 184 8.90 13.94 -13.21
CA PRO A 184 8.55 14.10 -14.62
C PRO A 184 9.27 13.14 -15.55
N GLU A 185 10.51 12.77 -15.23
CA GLU A 185 11.34 11.82 -15.98
C GLU A 185 10.74 10.41 -16.02
N ASP A 186 10.13 9.99 -14.90
CA ASP A 186 9.60 8.64 -14.72
C ASP A 186 8.08 8.58 -14.94
N GLY A 187 7.44 9.75 -15.09
CA GLY A 187 6.00 9.87 -15.21
C GLY A 187 5.27 9.39 -13.96
N SER A 188 5.90 9.53 -12.80
CA SER A 188 5.39 9.02 -11.52
C SER A 188 5.18 10.13 -10.50
N VAL A 189 4.46 9.80 -9.44
CA VAL A 189 4.18 10.68 -8.31
C VAL A 189 4.40 9.92 -7.01
N GLU A 190 4.99 10.56 -6.03
CA GLU A 190 5.16 10.05 -4.68
C GLU A 190 3.79 9.86 -4.01
N ILE A 191 3.59 8.67 -3.45
CA ILE A 191 2.38 8.30 -2.71
C ILE A 191 2.65 8.05 -1.23
N ALA A 192 3.88 7.69 -0.84
CA ALA A 192 4.29 7.51 0.54
C ALA A 192 5.81 7.44 0.71
N ASN A 193 6.32 7.79 1.90
CA ASN A 193 7.69 7.44 2.30
C ASN A 193 7.71 6.27 3.29
N PHE A 194 7.91 5.04 2.83
CA PHE A 194 7.99 3.84 3.68
C PHE A 194 9.35 3.65 4.36
N CYS A 195 10.00 4.74 4.81
CA CYS A 195 11.34 4.75 5.38
C CYS A 195 12.45 4.43 4.36
N LEU A 196 12.40 5.12 3.20
CA LEU A 196 13.33 5.02 2.05
C LEU A 196 13.15 3.77 1.19
N ASP A 197 13.53 2.60 1.70
CA ASP A 197 13.57 1.32 0.98
C ASP A 197 12.49 0.34 1.45
N GLY A 198 11.56 0.81 2.28
CA GLY A 198 10.45 -0.01 2.73
C GLY A 198 9.29 -0.06 1.75
N ILE A 199 8.39 -0.99 2.01
CA ILE A 199 7.17 -1.26 1.25
C ILE A 199 6.00 -1.35 2.22
N GLY A 200 4.86 -0.82 1.81
CA GLY A 200 3.59 -0.96 2.53
C GLY A 200 2.85 -2.23 2.11
N TYR A 201 2.33 -2.99 3.06
CA TYR A 201 1.54 -4.20 2.81
C TYR A 201 0.23 -4.15 3.56
N VAL A 202 -0.88 -4.41 2.87
CA VAL A 202 -2.16 -4.71 3.48
C VAL A 202 -2.40 -6.21 3.37
N LEU A 203 -2.49 -6.86 4.53
CA LEU A 203 -2.70 -8.31 4.63
C LEU A 203 -4.02 -8.60 5.33
N VAL A 204 -4.57 -9.79 5.09
CA VAL A 204 -5.75 -10.30 5.79
C VAL A 204 -5.55 -11.76 6.18
N ASP A 205 -6.00 -12.14 7.37
CA ASP A 205 -6.01 -13.53 7.84
C ASP A 205 -7.40 -14.13 7.62
N GLY A 206 -7.51 -15.04 6.64
CA GLY A 206 -8.73 -15.76 6.32
C GLY A 206 -9.19 -16.74 7.40
N SER A 207 -8.34 -17.06 8.38
CA SER A 207 -8.70 -17.97 9.48
C SER A 207 -9.54 -17.27 10.57
N ALA A 208 -9.60 -15.94 10.58
CA ALA A 208 -10.37 -15.16 11.54
C ALA A 208 -11.89 -15.22 11.24
N GLN A 209 -12.72 -15.23 12.29
CA GLN A 209 -14.19 -15.18 12.13
C GLN A 209 -14.68 -13.88 11.48
N SER A 210 -13.90 -12.80 11.64
CA SER A 210 -14.12 -11.49 11.00
C SER A 210 -12.76 -11.02 10.50
N PRO A 211 -12.37 -11.36 9.26
CA PRO A 211 -11.07 -10.97 8.70
C PRO A 211 -10.98 -9.46 8.58
N GLU A 212 -10.06 -8.85 9.32
CA GLU A 212 -9.79 -7.41 9.27
C GLU A 212 -8.45 -7.16 8.57
N PRO A 213 -8.41 -6.31 7.53
CA PRO A 213 -7.16 -5.96 6.88
C PRO A 213 -6.23 -5.22 7.85
N VAL A 214 -4.94 -5.57 7.81
CA VAL A 214 -3.90 -4.91 8.62
C VAL A 214 -2.89 -4.24 7.70
N PHE A 215 -2.53 -2.98 7.99
CA PHE A 215 -1.52 -2.25 7.21
C PHE A 215 -0.17 -2.21 7.91
N LEU A 216 0.83 -2.67 7.18
CA LEU A 216 2.16 -2.98 7.64
C LEU A 216 3.19 -2.24 6.79
N ILE A 217 4.35 -1.94 7.38
CA ILE A 217 5.50 -1.40 6.64
C ILE A 217 6.67 -2.34 6.92
N ASN A 218 7.30 -2.85 5.87
CA ASN A 218 8.50 -3.68 5.95
C ASN A 218 9.68 -2.95 5.29
N ARG A 219 10.86 -2.97 5.91
CA ARG A 219 12.08 -2.30 5.45
C ARG A 219 13.28 -3.19 5.66
#